data_AF-A0A352B1I5-F1
#
_entry.id   AF-A0A352B1I5-F1
#
_cell.length_a   1.000
_cell.length_b   1.000
_cell.length_c   1.000
_cell.angle_alpha   90.00
_cell.angle_beta   90.00
_cell.angle_gamma   90.00
#
_symmetry.space_group_name_H-M   'P 1'
#
loop_
_entity.id
_entity.type
_entity.pdbx_description
1 polymer ?
#
loop_
_entity_poly.entity_id
_entity_poly.type
_entity_poly.pdbx_seq_one_letter_code
_entity_poly.pdbx_strand_id
1 'polypeptide(L)' 'TEQGGVLKLKIQENLATKERLVRLGAILDAHPGPCEVQVRLVGSADRHFILPQRVSVGHDLFGELKALLGTDSVS' A
#
# COMPACT_ATOMS: atom_id res chain seq x y z
N THR A 1 13.89 -11.19 16.94
CA THR A 1 12.95 -11.50 15.83
C THR A 1 12.08 -10.29 15.64
N GLU A 2 12.62 -9.25 15.02
CA GLU A 2 11.99 -7.94 14.96
C GLU A 2 11.62 -7.64 13.53
N GLN A 3 10.43 -8.07 13.11
CA GLN A 3 9.83 -7.52 11.91
C GLN A 3 8.41 -7.09 12.24
N GLY A 4 8.33 -6.11 13.15
CA GLY A 4 7.26 -5.10 13.08
C GLY A 4 7.50 -4.27 11.82
N GLY A 5 7.34 -4.89 10.65
CA GLY A 5 7.51 -4.25 9.36
C GLY A 5 6.32 -3.34 9.10
N VAL A 6 6.59 -2.12 8.67
CA VAL A 6 5.56 -1.21 8.15
C VAL A 6 5.70 -1.21 6.64
N LEU A 7 4.64 -1.58 5.94
CA LEU A 7 4.55 -1.47 4.49
C LEU A 7 4.27 -0.01 4.12
N LYS A 8 5.23 0.66 3.50
CA LYS A 8 5.07 2.05 3.05
C LYS A 8 4.70 2.06 1.56
N LEU A 9 3.48 2.48 1.30
CA LEU A 9 2.94 2.68 -0.04
C LEU A 9 3.05 4.15 -0.39
N LYS A 10 3.53 4.45 -1.59
CA LYS A 10 3.62 5.78 -2.14
C LYS A 10 2.74 5.86 -3.38
N ILE A 11 1.61 6.55 -3.25
CA ILE A 11 0.62 6.68 -4.31
C ILE A 11 0.68 8.10 -4.83
N GLN A 12 0.87 8.26 -6.12
CA GLN A 12 0.76 9.58 -6.73
C GLN A 12 -0.71 10.01 -6.76
N GLU A 13 -1.01 11.27 -6.44
CA GLU A 13 -2.38 11.80 -6.37
C GLU A 13 -3.15 11.61 -7.68
N ASN A 14 -2.46 11.73 -8.83
CA ASN A 14 -3.03 11.45 -10.15
C ASN A 14 -3.40 9.96 -10.37
N LEU A 15 -2.77 9.03 -9.63
CA LEU A 15 -3.03 7.60 -9.68
C LEU A 15 -3.99 7.14 -8.58
N ALA A 16 -4.31 8.01 -7.62
CA ALA A 16 -5.19 7.74 -6.48
C ALA A 16 -6.68 7.79 -6.83
N THR A 17 -7.05 7.20 -7.97
CA THR A 17 -8.45 7.12 -8.37
C THR A 17 -9.21 6.18 -7.44
N LYS A 18 -10.51 6.46 -7.22
CA LYS A 18 -11.37 5.65 -6.36
C LYS A 18 -11.30 4.15 -6.68
N GLU A 19 -11.28 3.80 -7.97
CA GLU A 19 -11.23 2.41 -8.41
C GLU A 19 -9.92 1.70 -7.99
N ARG A 20 -8.78 2.41 -8.08
CA ARG A 20 -7.48 1.89 -7.64
C ARG A 20 -7.40 1.76 -6.13
N LEU A 21 -7.91 2.72 -5.38
CA LEU A 21 -7.95 2.65 -3.91
C LEU A 21 -8.83 1.49 -3.43
N VAL A 22 -9.95 1.22 -4.09
CA VAL A 22 -10.81 0.07 -3.78
C VAL A 22 -10.09 -1.24 -4.06
N ARG A 23 -9.43 -1.39 -5.23
CA ARG A 23 -8.62 -2.59 -5.51
C ARG A 23 -7.46 -2.76 -4.54
N LEU A 24 -6.80 -1.67 -4.17
CA LEU A 24 -5.73 -1.68 -3.18
C LEU A 24 -6.24 -2.27 -1.86
N GLY A 25 -7.37 -1.79 -1.35
CA GLY A 25 -7.99 -2.34 -0.14
C GLY A 25 -8.32 -3.82 -0.25
N ALA A 26 -8.85 -4.27 -1.41
CA ALA A 26 -9.15 -5.68 -1.64
C ALA A 26 -7.91 -6.57 -1.67
N ILE A 27 -6.81 -6.10 -2.26
CA ILE A 27 -5.52 -6.81 -2.26
C ILE A 27 -4.99 -6.91 -0.83
N LEU A 28 -5.02 -5.80 -0.07
CA LEU A 28 -4.56 -5.81 1.32
C LEU A 28 -5.39 -6.77 2.20
N ASP A 29 -6.71 -6.80 1.99
CA ASP A 29 -7.62 -7.72 2.69
C ASP A 29 -7.36 -9.19 2.36
N ALA A 30 -6.96 -9.50 1.12
CA ALA A 30 -6.62 -10.84 0.67
C ALA A 30 -5.32 -11.40 1.28
N HIS A 31 -4.43 -10.52 1.77
CA HIS A 31 -3.12 -10.89 2.34
C HIS A 31 -2.97 -10.46 3.80
N PRO A 32 -3.81 -10.95 4.73
CA PRO A 32 -3.75 -10.53 6.13
C PRO A 32 -2.43 -10.95 6.80
N GLY A 33 -1.88 -10.09 7.65
CA GLY A 33 -0.61 -10.38 8.34
C GLY A 33 -0.27 -9.40 9.45
N PRO A 34 0.97 -9.47 10.00
CA PRO A 34 1.35 -8.67 11.17
C PRO A 34 1.84 -7.26 10.83
N CYS A 35 2.09 -6.93 9.56
CA CYS A 35 2.71 -5.66 9.15
C CYS A 35 1.66 -4.55 8.99
N GLU A 36 1.95 -3.35 9.50
CA GLU A 36 1.06 -2.20 9.35
C GLU A 36 1.21 -1.57 7.96
N VAL A 37 0.15 -0.98 7.42
CA VAL A 37 0.18 -0.35 6.09
C VAL A 37 0.07 1.15 6.22
N GLN A 38 1.09 1.85 5.72
CA GLN A 38 1.13 3.30 5.61
C GLN A 38 1.03 3.72 4.16
N VAL A 39 0.06 4.56 3.83
CA VAL A 39 -0.14 5.11 2.50
C VAL A 39 0.26 6.58 2.51
N ARG A 40 1.21 6.94 1.65
CA ARG A 40 1.66 8.30 1.39
C ARG A 40 1.14 8.73 0.03
N LEU A 41 0.21 9.67 0.02
CA LEU A 41 -0.29 10.33 -1.17
C LEU A 41 0.63 11.50 -1.53
N VAL A 42 1.30 11.38 -2.67
CA VAL A 42 2.25 12.36 -3.19
C VAL A 42 1.60 13.09 -4.35
N GLY A 43 1.37 14.39 -4.17
CA GLY A 43 0.72 15.23 -5.17
C GLY A 43 0.97 16.69 -4.87
N SER A 44 -0.07 17.51 -4.95
CA SER A 44 0.01 18.93 -4.60
C SER A 44 0.32 19.15 -3.11
N ALA A 45 -0.15 18.24 -2.26
CA ALA A 45 0.19 18.18 -0.85
C ALA A 45 0.50 16.73 -0.45
N ASP A 46 1.54 16.55 0.35
CA ASP A 46 1.90 15.25 0.88
C ASP A 46 0.94 14.86 2.01
N ARG A 47 0.23 13.73 1.85
CA ARG A 47 -0.71 13.24 2.85
C ARG A 47 -0.36 11.82 3.27
N HIS A 48 -0.25 11.60 4.57
CA HIS A 48 0.02 10.29 5.14
C HIS A 48 -1.23 9.73 5.79
N PHE A 49 -1.52 8.47 5.49
CA PHE A 49 -2.63 7.71 6.03
C PHE A 49 -2.09 6.40 6.57
N ILE A 50 -2.62 5.97 7.71
CA ILE A 50 -2.35 4.65 8.25
C ILE A 50 -3.65 3.86 8.09
N LEU A 51 -3.57 2.70 7.43
CA LEU A 51 -4.72 1.84 7.30
C LEU A 51 -4.85 1.00 8.58
N PRO A 52 -6.08 0.75 9.05
CA PRO A 52 -6.31 -0.13 10.20
C PRO A 52 -6.01 -1.61 9.87
N GLN A 53 -5.87 -1.92 8.58
CA GLN A 53 -5.62 -3.24 8.04
C GLN A 53 -4.14 -3.57 8.15
N ARG A 54 -3.83 -4.82 8.52
CA ARG A 54 -2.47 -5.32 8.57
C ARG A 54 -2.28 -6.45 7.57
N VAL A 55 -1.14 -6.47 6.91
CA VAL A 55 -0.87 -7.37 5.80
C VAL A 55 0.41 -8.17 5.98
N SER A 56 0.53 -9.25 5.25
CA SER A 56 1.77 -10.02 5.18
C SER A 56 2.61 -9.49 4.01
N VAL A 57 3.76 -8.90 4.33
CA VAL A 57 4.66 -8.33 3.32
C VAL A 57 5.39 -9.48 2.62
N GLY A 58 4.95 -9.81 1.40
CA GLY A 58 5.48 -10.91 0.58
C GLY A 58 5.62 -10.55 -0.90
N HIS A 59 6.31 -11.38 -1.67
CA HIS A 59 6.57 -11.15 -3.09
C HIS A 59 5.28 -10.98 -3.93
N ASP A 60 4.23 -11.76 -3.63
CA ASP A 60 2.94 -11.66 -4.29
C ASP A 60 2.30 -10.28 -4.09
N LEU A 61 2.18 -9.85 -2.83
CA LEU A 61 1.62 -8.54 -2.48
C LEU A 61 2.38 -7.40 -3.18
N PHE A 62 3.71 -7.43 -3.12
CA PHE A 62 4.55 -6.44 -3.81
C PHE A 62 4.31 -6.44 -5.33
N GLY A 63 4.12 -7.60 -5.95
CA GLY A 63 3.81 -7.73 -7.38
C GLY A 63 2.49 -7.05 -7.73
N GLU A 64 1.43 -7.35 -6.98
CA GLU A 64 0.10 -6.79 -7.19
C GLU A 64 0.06 -5.27 -6.98
N LEU A 65 0.71 -4.79 -5.92
CA LEU A 65 0.83 -3.36 -5.64
C LEU A 65 1.57 -2.61 -6.75
N LYS A 66 2.68 -3.17 -7.24
CA LYS A 66 3.44 -2.58 -8.35
C LYS A 66 2.65 -2.61 -9.66
N ALA A 67 1.85 -3.64 -9.91
CA ALA A 67 0.98 -3.71 -11.08
C ALA A 67 -0.15 -2.66 -11.01
N LEU A 68 -0.68 -2.40 -9.82
CA LEU A 68 -1.77 -1.45 -9.62
C LEU A 68 -1.30 0.02 -9.58
N LEU A 69 -0.25 0.29 -8.80
CA LEU A 69 0.21 1.65 -8.47
C LEU A 69 1.43 2.06 -9.28
N GLY A 70 2.27 1.11 -9.69
CA GLY A 70 3.54 1.34 -10.38
C GLY A 70 4.74 0.84 -9.55
N THR A 71 5.85 0.59 -10.23
CA THR A 71 7.06 0.00 -9.64
C THR A 71 7.73 0.88 -8.57
N ASP A 72 7.51 2.20 -8.61
CA ASP A 72 8.05 3.20 -7.66
C ASP A 72 7.18 3.35 -6.39
N SER A 73 6.02 2.70 -6.35
CA SER A 73 4.98 2.97 -5.35
C SER A 73 5.13 2.18 -4.05
N VAL A 74 6.17 1.37 -3.90
CA VAL A 74 6.30 0.42 -2.78
C VAL A 74 7.76 0.37 -2.32
N SER A 75 8.03 0.43 -1.02
CA SER A 75 9.38 0.45 -0.44
C SER A 75 9.43 -0.19 0.94
#